data_AF-A0A7J8AB65-F1
#
_entry.id   AF-A0A7J8AB65-F1
#
_cell.length_a   1.000
_cell.length_b   1.000
_cell.length_c   1.000
_cell.angle_alpha   90.00
_cell.angle_beta   90.00
_cell.angle_gamma   90.00
#
_symmetry.space_group_name_H-M   'P 1'
#
loop_
_entity.id
_entity.type
_entity.pdbx_description
1 polymer ?
#
loop_
_entity_poly.entity_id
_entity_poly.type
_entity_poly.pdbx_seq_one_letter_code
_entity_poly.pdbx_strand_id
1 'polypeptide(L)'
;MERGARRALGLWLLLLPLLLLPPGQGRQEAGSKWKVFIDQINRALKNYQPCSSQNCSCYHGVIEEDLTPFRGGISREKMAEVVRRKLGTHYQIIKNRLYRENDCMFPSSCRTQARET
;
A
#
# COMPACT_ATOMS: atom_id res chain seq x y z
N MET A 1 74.03 4.44 45.22
CA MET A 1 72.91 3.55 44.88
C MET A 1 71.62 4.31 45.20
N GLU A 2 71.22 5.23 44.32
CA GLU A 2 70.28 5.02 43.19
C GLU A 2 68.82 5.06 43.70
N ARG A 3 68.19 6.24 43.80
CA ARG A 3 67.27 6.79 42.77
C ARG A 3 66.29 5.75 42.19
N GLY A 4 65.34 5.25 43.00
CA GLY A 4 64.36 4.25 42.52
C GLY A 4 62.88 4.51 42.80
N ALA A 5 62.51 5.42 43.72
CA ALA A 5 61.13 5.47 44.25
C ALA A 5 60.20 6.52 43.60
N ARG A 6 60.63 7.21 42.54
CA ARG A 6 59.84 8.30 41.91
C ARG A 6 59.11 7.90 40.61
N ARG A 7 59.31 6.68 40.10
CA ARG A 7 58.81 6.27 38.77
C ARG A 7 57.45 5.53 38.78
N ALA A 8 57.01 5.00 39.92
CA ALA A 8 55.77 4.21 39.97
C ALA A 8 54.47 5.06 40.02
N LEU A 9 54.54 6.29 40.53
CA LEU A 9 53.38 7.17 40.67
C LEU A 9 52.97 7.88 39.36
N GLY A 10 53.86 7.94 38.37
CA GLY A 10 53.60 8.63 37.09
C GLY A 10 52.79 7.82 36.08
N LEU A 11 52.83 6.47 36.15
CA LEU A 11 52.10 5.61 35.21
C LEU A 11 50.63 5.40 35.58
N TRP A 12 50.27 5.46 36.87
CA TRP A 12 48.88 5.34 37.32
C TRP A 12 48.04 6.60 37.02
N LEU A 13 48.66 7.78 36.98
CA LEU A 13 47.99 9.05 36.63
C LEU A 13 47.66 9.18 35.14
N LEU A 14 48.30 8.39 34.27
CA LEU A 14 48.03 8.40 32.82
C LEU A 14 46.93 7.44 32.38
N LEU A 15 46.50 6.51 33.25
CA LEU A 15 45.39 5.57 32.97
C LEU A 15 44.04 6.07 33.49
N LEU A 16 44.04 6.98 34.48
CA LEU A 16 42.83 7.59 35.03
C LEU A 16 41.97 8.38 34.02
N PRO A 17 42.54 9.09 33.01
CA PRO A 17 41.73 9.83 32.04
C PRO A 17 40.94 8.92 31.09
N LEU A 18 41.33 7.64 30.94
CA LEU A 18 40.65 6.68 30.06
C LEU A 18 39.35 6.17 30.69
N LEU A 19 39.21 6.24 32.02
CA LEU A 19 38.01 5.81 32.74
C LEU A 19 36.97 6.94 32.89
N LEU A 20 37.36 8.20 32.62
CA LEU A 20 36.48 9.38 32.67
C LEU A 20 36.00 9.85 31.30
N LEU A 21 36.33 9.15 30.20
CA LEU A 21 35.67 9.43 28.94
C LEU A 21 34.19 9.10 29.12
N PRO A 22 33.26 10.08 29.04
CA PRO A 22 31.85 9.76 29.00
C PRO A 22 31.65 8.81 27.81
N PRO A 23 30.78 7.79 27.93
CA PRO A 23 30.46 6.95 26.79
C PRO A 23 30.09 7.89 25.67
N GLY A 24 30.91 7.90 24.61
CA GLY A 24 30.73 8.80 23.48
C GLY A 24 29.26 8.72 23.12
N GLN A 25 28.55 9.84 23.26
CA GLN A 25 27.18 9.93 22.79
C GLN A 25 27.26 9.65 21.30
N GLY A 26 27.03 8.39 20.95
CA GLY A 26 26.79 7.97 19.59
C GLY A 26 25.70 8.90 19.11
N ARG A 27 26.07 9.76 18.17
CA ARG A 27 25.23 10.81 17.60
C ARG A 27 23.95 10.14 17.08
N GLN A 28 22.90 10.11 17.91
CA GLN A 28 21.56 9.70 17.52
C GLN A 28 20.91 10.83 16.75
N GLU A 29 21.41 11.10 15.55
CA GLU A 29 20.78 12.05 14.63
C GLU A 29 20.31 11.34 13.35
N ALA A 30 20.94 10.24 12.97
CA ALA A 30 20.56 9.43 11.81
C ALA A 30 19.27 8.61 12.02
N GLY A 31 18.91 8.29 13.26
CA GLY A 31 17.70 7.51 13.59
C GLY A 31 16.39 8.32 13.49
N SER A 32 16.46 9.65 13.51
CA SER A 32 15.29 10.54 13.52
C SER A 32 14.67 10.72 12.13
N LYS A 33 15.52 10.96 11.11
CA LYS A 33 15.07 11.30 9.74
C LYS A 33 14.09 10.28 9.14
N TRP A 34 14.32 9.00 9.40
CA TRP A 34 13.56 7.91 8.79
C TRP A 34 12.51 7.29 9.71
N LYS A 35 12.50 7.69 10.99
CA LYS A 35 11.66 7.05 12.00
C LYS A 35 10.18 7.02 11.61
N VAL A 36 9.65 8.14 11.11
CA VAL A 36 8.25 8.24 10.69
C VAL A 36 7.92 7.25 9.58
N PHE A 37 8.79 7.14 8.58
CA PHE A 37 8.59 6.21 7.46
C PHE A 37 8.71 4.76 7.89
N ILE A 38 9.73 4.41 8.69
CA ILE A 38 9.92 3.04 9.20
C ILE A 38 8.73 2.63 10.08
N ASP A 39 8.26 3.51 10.96
CA ASP A 39 7.10 3.24 11.80
C ASP A 39 5.82 3.09 10.96
N GLN A 40 5.64 3.86 9.88
CA GLN A 40 4.52 3.70 8.95
C GLN A 40 4.58 2.37 8.19
N ILE A 41 5.75 1.98 7.66
CA ILE A 41 5.95 0.71 6.96
C ILE A 41 5.65 -0.46 7.90
N ASN A 42 6.21 -0.44 9.12
CA ASN A 42 5.97 -1.51 10.09
C ASN A 42 4.50 -1.63 10.48
N ARG A 43 3.80 -0.50 10.64
CA ARG A 43 2.34 -0.50 10.87
C ARG A 43 1.57 -1.06 9.68
N ALA A 44 1.92 -0.66 8.46
CA ALA A 44 1.27 -1.17 7.25
C ALA A 44 1.49 -2.67 7.08
N LEU A 45 2.72 -3.16 7.25
CA LEU A 45 3.05 -4.59 7.18
C LEU A 45 2.35 -5.40 8.28
N LYS A 46 2.26 -4.87 9.51
CA LYS A 46 1.52 -5.51 10.60
C LYS A 46 0.04 -5.67 10.31
N ASN A 47 -0.56 -4.70 9.61
CA ASN A 47 -1.99 -4.69 9.28
C ASN A 47 -2.28 -5.36 7.92
N TYR A 48 -1.27 -5.60 7.09
CA TYR A 48 -1.42 -6.19 5.77
C TYR A 48 -1.79 -7.66 5.89
N GLN A 49 -2.88 -8.05 5.22
CA GLN A 49 -3.26 -9.44 5.04
C GLN A 49 -3.10 -9.78 3.56
N PRO A 50 -2.19 -10.70 3.19
CA PRO A 50 -2.02 -11.10 1.81
C PRO A 50 -3.26 -11.85 1.32
N CYS A 51 -3.67 -11.59 0.08
CA CYS A 51 -4.65 -12.43 -0.59
C CYS A 51 -3.94 -13.64 -1.20
N SER A 52 -4.28 -14.85 -0.76
CA SER A 52 -3.74 -16.13 -1.25
C SER A 52 -4.65 -16.85 -2.24
N SER A 53 -5.80 -16.25 -2.57
CA SER A 53 -6.77 -16.87 -3.47
C SER A 53 -6.23 -17.00 -4.88
N GLN A 54 -6.56 -18.13 -5.53
CA GLN A 54 -6.24 -18.39 -6.94
C GLN A 54 -7.31 -17.86 -7.90
N ASN A 55 -8.41 -17.32 -7.37
CA ASN A 55 -9.50 -16.74 -8.16
C ASN A 55 -9.60 -15.22 -7.92
N CYS A 56 -10.66 -14.59 -8.42
CA CYS A 56 -10.86 -13.14 -8.31
C CYS A 56 -11.34 -12.65 -6.93
N SER A 57 -11.42 -13.49 -5.89
CA SER A 57 -12.00 -13.13 -4.59
C SER A 57 -11.24 -12.03 -3.84
N CYS A 58 -9.97 -11.77 -4.19
CA CYS A 58 -9.19 -10.65 -3.64
C CYS A 58 -9.88 -9.29 -3.85
N TYR A 59 -10.72 -9.18 -4.87
CA TYR A 59 -11.40 -7.94 -5.28
C TYR A 59 -12.88 -7.92 -4.90
N HIS A 60 -13.38 -8.93 -4.17
CA HIS A 60 -14.79 -9.02 -3.82
C HIS A 60 -15.29 -7.80 -3.03
N GLY A 61 -14.45 -7.26 -2.14
CA GLY A 61 -14.79 -6.05 -1.37
C GLY A 61 -15.08 -4.83 -2.26
N VAL A 62 -14.36 -4.70 -3.39
CA VAL A 62 -14.59 -3.62 -4.37
C VAL A 62 -15.96 -3.80 -5.03
N ILE A 63 -16.27 -5.02 -5.47
CA ILE A 63 -17.57 -5.33 -6.10
C ILE A 63 -18.70 -5.08 -5.12
N GLU A 64 -18.54 -5.49 -3.86
CA GLU A 64 -19.56 -5.28 -2.82
C GLU A 64 -19.79 -3.79 -2.53
N GLU A 65 -18.72 -3.01 -2.41
CA GLU A 65 -18.79 -1.57 -2.18
C GLU A 65 -19.48 -0.85 -3.35
N ASP A 66 -19.08 -1.15 -4.59
CA ASP A 66 -19.66 -0.56 -5.80
C ASP A 66 -21.14 -0.91 -6.00
N LEU A 67 -21.55 -2.12 -5.60
CA LEU A 67 -22.95 -2.56 -5.72
C LEU A 67 -23.83 -2.14 -4.53
N THR A 68 -23.23 -1.66 -3.43
CA THR A 68 -23.96 -1.26 -2.22
C THR A 68 -25.06 -0.22 -2.47
N PRO A 69 -24.87 0.84 -3.29
CA PRO A 69 -25.91 1.80 -3.63
C PRO A 69 -27.14 1.19 -4.34
N PHE A 70 -26.99 0.01 -4.96
CA PHE A 70 -28.02 -0.66 -5.75
C PHE A 70 -28.68 -1.84 -5.02
N ARG A 71 -28.43 -2.02 -3.71
CA ARG A 71 -29.05 -3.08 -2.89
C ARG A 71 -30.59 -3.09 -2.94
N GLY A 72 -31.22 -1.92 -3.14
CA GLY A 72 -32.67 -1.79 -3.33
C GLY A 72 -33.17 -2.19 -4.73
N GLY A 73 -32.29 -2.67 -5.60
CA GLY A 73 -32.61 -3.08 -6.96
C GLY A 73 -32.41 -1.99 -8.02
N ILE A 74 -32.35 -2.45 -9.27
CA ILE A 74 -32.26 -1.62 -10.47
C ILE A 74 -33.55 -1.83 -11.26
N SER A 75 -34.42 -0.82 -11.25
CA SER A 75 -35.69 -0.87 -11.99
C SER A 75 -35.48 -0.61 -13.48
N ARG A 76 -36.49 -0.93 -14.28
CA ARG A 76 -36.48 -0.67 -15.72
C ARG A 76 -36.38 0.83 -16.03
N GLU A 77 -37.05 1.66 -15.25
CA GLU A 77 -37.07 3.11 -15.38
C GLU A 77 -35.67 3.69 -15.09
N LYS A 78 -35.00 3.19 -14.05
CA LYS A 78 -33.63 3.58 -13.72
C LYS A 78 -32.66 3.23 -14.85
N MET A 79 -32.80 2.04 -15.44
CA MET A 79 -31.99 1.62 -16.59
C MET A 79 -32.29 2.48 -17.84
N ALA A 80 -33.57 2.71 -18.14
CA ALA A 80 -33.98 3.54 -19.27
C ALA A 80 -33.44 4.98 -19.18
N GLU A 81 -33.40 5.54 -17.97
CA GLU A 81 -32.85 6.87 -17.73
C GLU A 81 -31.33 6.94 -17.98
N VAL A 82 -30.57 5.94 -17.55
CA VAL A 82 -29.12 5.87 -17.80
C VAL A 82 -28.81 5.78 -19.30
N VAL A 83 -29.57 4.96 -20.03
CA VAL A 83 -29.46 4.83 -21.49
C VAL A 83 -29.81 6.15 -22.18
N ARG A 84 -30.93 6.79 -21.79
CA ARG A 84 -31.37 8.08 -22.35
C ARG A 84 -30.31 9.17 -22.20
N ARG A 85 -29.61 9.19 -21.08
CA ARG A 85 -28.56 10.17 -20.77
C ARG A 85 -27.23 9.91 -21.47
N LYS A 86 -27.08 8.78 -22.19
CA LYS A 86 -25.84 8.40 -22.90
C LYS A 86 -24.60 8.40 -21.99
N LEU A 87 -24.72 7.88 -20.77
CA LEU A 87 -23.63 7.84 -19.80
C LEU A 87 -22.60 6.72 -20.08
N GLY A 88 -22.85 5.88 -21.08
CA GLY A 88 -21.98 4.79 -21.49
C GLY A 88 -22.58 4.03 -22.67
N THR A 89 -21.97 2.89 -23.02
CA THR A 89 -22.46 2.02 -24.10
C THR A 89 -23.45 1.00 -23.56
N HIS A 90 -24.67 0.93 -24.11
CA HIS A 90 -25.71 0.01 -23.64
C HIS A 90 -25.48 -1.42 -24.15
N TYR A 91 -25.41 -2.38 -23.23
CA TYR A 91 -25.28 -3.81 -23.50
C TYR A 91 -26.44 -4.61 -22.90
N GLN A 92 -26.79 -5.72 -23.53
CA GLN A 92 -27.78 -6.68 -23.03
C GLN A 92 -27.26 -8.11 -23.21
N ILE A 93 -27.52 -8.97 -22.22
CA ILE A 93 -27.23 -10.40 -22.30
C ILE A 93 -28.56 -11.14 -22.23
N ILE A 94 -28.92 -11.82 -23.33
CA ILE A 94 -30.20 -12.55 -23.44
C ILE A 94 -29.90 -13.92 -24.05
N LYS A 95 -30.30 -15.00 -23.36
CA LYS A 95 -30.05 -16.39 -23.81
C LYS A 95 -28.58 -16.61 -24.22
N ASN A 96 -27.65 -16.16 -23.36
CA ASN A 96 -26.20 -16.27 -23.55
C ASN A 96 -25.65 -15.54 -24.80
N ARG A 97 -26.44 -14.64 -25.41
CA ARG A 97 -25.99 -13.79 -26.52
C ARG A 97 -25.82 -12.36 -26.03
N LEU A 98 -24.71 -11.74 -26.44
CA LEU A 98 -24.40 -10.35 -26.17
C LEU A 98 -24.97 -9.47 -27.29
N TYR A 99 -25.76 -8.48 -26.91
CA TYR A 99 -26.27 -7.42 -27.77
C TYR A 99 -25.72 -6.09 -27.28
N ARG A 100 -25.46 -5.17 -28.20
CA ARG A 100 -24.95 -3.83 -27.93
C ARG A 100 -25.63 -2.84 -28.84
N GLU A 101 -25.79 -1.60 -28.39
CA GLU A 101 -26.13 -0.50 -29.30
C GLU A 101 -25.08 -0.32 -30.41
N ASN A 102 -25.52 0.27 -31.52
CA ASN A 102 -24.67 0.47 -32.70
C ASN A 102 -23.54 1.47 -32.41
N ASP A 103 -23.87 2.58 -31.76
CA ASP A 103 -22.96 3.68 -31.52
C ASP A 103 -22.02 3.37 -30.33
N CYS A 104 -20.72 3.19 -30.62
CA CYS A 104 -19.68 3.16 -29.60
C CYS A 104 -18.65 4.26 -29.90
N MET A 105 -18.52 5.21 -28.97
CA MET A 105 -17.61 6.37 -29.12
C MET A 105 -16.14 5.96 -29.28
N PHE A 106 -15.74 4.84 -28.66
CA PHE A 106 -14.37 4.31 -28.73
C PHE A 106 -14.38 2.82 -29.16
N PRO A 107 -14.45 2.53 -30.48
CA PRO A 107 -14.67 1.18 -30.99
C PRO A 107 -13.64 0.14 -30.54
N SER A 108 -12.39 0.53 -30.32
CA SER A 108 -11.32 -0.37 -29.85
C SER A 108 -11.57 -0.82 -28.40
N SER A 109 -12.01 0.08 -27.53
CA SER A 109 -12.35 -0.24 -26.13
C SER A 109 -13.61 -1.11 -26.02
N CYS A 110 -14.59 -0.93 -26.91
CA CYS A 110 -15.77 -1.80 -26.94
C CYS A 110 -15.45 -3.21 -27.47
N ARG A 111 -14.48 -3.35 -28.38
CA ARG A 111 -14.07 -4.65 -28.94
C ARG A 111 -13.38 -5.55 -27.91
N THR A 112 -12.59 -4.99 -26.99
CA THR A 112 -11.92 -5.78 -25.95
C THR A 112 -12.90 -6.40 -24.94
N GLN A 113 -14.10 -5.83 -24.76
CA GLN A 113 -15.15 -6.35 -23.89
C GLN A 113 -15.96 -7.47 -24.55
N ALA A 114 -16.06 -7.46 -25.88
CA ALA A 114 -16.64 -8.55 -26.66
C ALA A 114 -15.52 -9.51 -27.10
N ARG A 115 -14.92 -10.25 -26.16
CA ARG A 115 -14.13 -11.41 -26.55
C ARG A 115 -15.06 -12.39 -27.26
N GLU A 116 -14.73 -12.70 -28.50
CA GLU A 116 -15.35 -13.76 -29.30
C GLU A 116 -15.38 -15.05 -28.46
N THR A 117 -16.59 -15.48 -28.11
CA THR A 117 -16.86 -16.86 -27.69
C THR A 117 -16.75 -17.80 -28.88
#